data_AF-A0A7S1D505-F1
#
_entry.id   AF-A0A7S1D505-F1
#
_cell.length_a   1.000
_cell.length_b   1.000
_cell.length_c   1.000
_cell.angle_alpha   90.00
_cell.angle_beta   90.00
_cell.angle_gamma   90.00
#
_symmetry.space_group_name_H-M   'P 1'
#
loop_
_entity.id
_entity.type
_entity.pdbx_description
1 polymer ?
#
loop_
_entity_poly.entity_id
_entity_poly.type
_entity_poly.pdbx_seq_one_letter_code
_entity_poly.pdbx_strand_id
1 'polypeptide(L)'
;VGVLQSILREEQTQENFSRRLPFRYLEISRSLLTLSEMDQPDAVRILVQDISTVRMDKIRNNLHSLSEQALGSNETLPVIDVTGIGSLEMATIAPFCTKAFQHHLFLSRPEPSTIKKKLTTVGLSPATNGAGVESSAGESRVRRRFR
;
A
#
# COMPACT_ATOMS: atom_id res chain seq x y z
N VAL A 1 -13.22 32.87 -0.82
CA VAL A 1 -13.80 32.05 -1.90
C VAL A 1 -12.82 31.74 -3.03
N GLY A 2 -12.14 32.73 -3.62
CA GLY A 2 -11.23 32.52 -4.77
C GLY A 2 -10.11 31.48 -4.55
N VAL A 3 -9.57 31.38 -3.33
CA VAL A 3 -8.57 30.35 -2.99
C VAL A 3 -9.15 28.93 -3.15
N LEU A 4 -10.34 28.66 -2.60
CA LEU A 4 -10.98 27.34 -2.71
C LEU A 4 -11.31 26.99 -4.16
N GLN A 5 -11.75 27.96 -4.97
CA GLN A 5 -11.96 27.74 -6.40
C GLN A 5 -10.66 27.37 -7.12
N SER A 6 -9.54 28.02 -6.77
CA SER A 6 -8.23 27.67 -7.35
C SER A 6 -7.79 26.26 -6.94
N ILE A 7 -8.05 25.86 -5.69
CA ILE A 7 -7.76 24.50 -5.19
C ILE A 7 -8.64 23.48 -5.91
N LEU A 8 -9.93 23.75 -6.09
CA LEU A 8 -10.83 22.86 -6.81
C LEU A 8 -10.35 22.62 -8.25
N ARG A 9 -9.90 23.66 -8.95
CA ARG A 9 -9.33 23.52 -10.31
C ARG A 9 -8.04 22.70 -10.29
N GLU A 10 -7.17 22.91 -9.31
CA GLU A 10 -5.97 22.11 -9.12
C GLU A 10 -6.34 20.63 -8.91
N GLU A 11 -7.32 20.35 -8.04
CA GLU A 11 -7.80 19.00 -7.80
C GLU A 11 -8.42 18.36 -9.05
N GLN A 12 -9.09 19.12 -9.93
CA GLN A 12 -9.66 18.54 -11.14
C GLN A 12 -8.63 18.27 -12.24
N THR A 13 -7.50 18.98 -12.25
CA THR A 13 -6.54 18.94 -13.36
C THR A 13 -5.27 18.18 -13.04
N GLN A 14 -4.85 18.16 -11.78
CA GLN A 14 -3.63 17.48 -11.35
C GLN A 14 -3.91 16.03 -10.97
N GLU A 15 -2.97 15.13 -11.24
CA GLU A 15 -3.02 13.74 -10.81
C GLU A 15 -2.89 13.63 -9.27
N ASN A 16 -1.93 14.36 -8.71
CA ASN A 16 -1.68 14.39 -7.27
C ASN A 16 -2.72 15.24 -6.52
N PHE A 17 -2.86 14.99 -5.22
CA PHE A 17 -3.66 15.81 -4.32
C PHE A 17 -3.01 17.18 -4.10
N SER A 18 -3.81 18.24 -4.04
CA SER A 18 -3.33 19.58 -3.69
C SER A 18 -2.79 19.58 -2.25
N ARG A 19 -1.59 20.14 -2.05
CA ARG A 19 -0.97 20.29 -0.72
C ARG A 19 -1.38 21.57 0.00
N ARG A 20 -2.29 22.35 -0.60
CA ARG A 20 -2.74 23.64 -0.07
C ARG A 20 -3.82 23.50 1.01
N LEU A 21 -4.43 22.32 1.11
CA LEU A 21 -5.42 22.02 2.13
C LEU A 21 -4.75 21.45 3.38
N PRO A 22 -5.14 21.89 4.58
CA PRO A 22 -4.68 21.27 5.82
C PRO A 22 -5.24 19.85 5.95
N PHE A 23 -4.53 18.99 6.68
CA PHE A 23 -4.91 17.59 6.89
C PHE A 23 -6.35 17.39 7.39
N ARG A 24 -6.87 18.32 8.20
CA ARG A 24 -8.24 18.29 8.78
C ARG A 24 -9.18 19.32 8.16
N TYR A 25 -9.06 19.60 6.86
CA TYR A 25 -9.82 20.68 6.22
C TYR A 25 -11.34 20.50 6.31
N LEU A 26 -11.85 19.26 6.29
CA LEU A 26 -13.28 18.97 6.40
C LEU A 26 -13.83 19.26 7.80
N GLU A 27 -13.08 18.91 8.84
CA GLU A 27 -13.46 19.17 10.22
C GLU A 27 -13.41 20.68 10.50
N ILE A 28 -12.31 21.34 10.08
CA ILE A 28 -12.13 22.78 10.25
C ILE A 28 -13.26 23.54 9.53
N SER A 29 -13.54 23.21 8.27
CA SER A 29 -14.60 23.89 7.51
C SER A 29 -15.98 23.69 8.12
N ARG A 30 -16.32 22.48 8.59
CA ARG A 30 -17.59 22.22 9.29
C ARG A 30 -17.70 23.05 10.56
N SER A 31 -16.66 23.05 11.40
CA SER A 31 -16.66 23.83 12.64
C SER A 31 -16.76 25.33 12.39
N LEU A 32 -16.02 25.86 11.41
CA LEU A 32 -16.08 27.29 11.07
C LEU A 32 -17.46 27.69 10.55
N LEU A 33 -18.02 26.91 9.62
CA LEU A 33 -19.36 27.18 9.06
C LEU A 33 -20.49 27.11 10.10
N THR A 34 -20.26 26.49 11.26
CA THR A 34 -21.21 26.45 12.38
C THR A 34 -21.02 27.58 13.37
N LEU A 35 -19.78 28.03 13.60
CA LEU A 35 -19.43 28.92 14.71
C LEU A 35 -19.24 30.38 14.30
N SER A 36 -18.90 30.65 13.03
CA SER A 36 -18.55 32.00 12.57
C SER A 36 -19.59 32.59 11.62
N GLU A 37 -19.90 33.88 11.80
CA GLU A 37 -20.60 34.66 10.80
C GLU A 37 -19.65 34.93 9.63
N MET A 38 -19.88 34.23 8.52
CA MET A 38 -19.13 34.39 7.28
C MET A 38 -20.00 35.10 6.25
N ASP A 39 -19.38 35.89 5.36
CA ASP A 39 -20.13 36.60 4.30
C ASP A 39 -20.82 35.65 3.30
N GLN A 40 -20.20 34.50 3.01
CA GLN A 40 -20.67 33.55 1.97
C GLN A 40 -20.52 32.09 2.43
N PRO A 41 -21.24 31.66 3.47
CA PRO A 41 -21.08 30.33 4.06
C PRO A 41 -21.50 29.22 3.09
N ASP A 42 -22.56 29.43 2.31
CA ASP A 42 -23.07 28.42 1.36
C ASP A 42 -22.10 28.18 0.20
N ALA A 43 -21.51 29.25 -0.34
CA ALA A 43 -20.50 29.12 -1.40
C ALA A 43 -19.27 28.34 -0.91
N VAL A 44 -18.82 28.60 0.33
CA VAL A 44 -17.72 27.84 0.93
C VAL A 44 -18.11 26.38 1.15
N ARG A 45 -19.32 26.12 1.65
CA ARG A 45 -19.84 24.76 1.87
C ARG A 45 -19.86 23.94 0.57
N ILE A 46 -20.39 24.52 -0.50
CA ILE A 46 -20.46 23.88 -1.82
C ILE A 46 -19.04 23.56 -2.32
N LEU A 47 -18.14 24.55 -2.31
CA LEU A 47 -16.77 24.34 -2.79
C LEU A 47 -16.00 23.27 -2.00
N VAL A 48 -16.15 23.25 -0.67
CA VAL A 48 -15.53 22.22 0.17
C VAL A 48 -16.10 20.83 -0.14
N GLN A 49 -17.41 20.74 -0.38
CA GLN A 49 -18.06 19.49 -0.76
C GLN A 49 -17.60 19.00 -2.13
N ASP A 50 -17.49 19.90 -3.11
CA ASP A 50 -16.99 19.59 -4.46
C ASP A 50 -15.54 19.10 -4.40
N ILE A 51 -14.68 19.78 -3.66
CA ILE A 51 -13.29 19.37 -3.42
C ILE A 51 -13.24 17.97 -2.81
N SER A 52 -14.03 17.71 -1.76
CA SER A 52 -14.09 16.39 -1.12
C SER A 52 -14.55 15.30 -2.08
N THR A 53 -15.49 15.62 -2.98
CA THR A 53 -16.02 14.67 -3.96
C THR A 53 -14.95 14.29 -4.98
N VAL A 54 -14.30 15.29 -5.59
CA VAL A 54 -13.20 15.08 -6.56
C VAL A 54 -12.07 14.26 -5.93
N ARG A 55 -11.71 14.58 -4.68
CA ARG A 55 -10.64 13.86 -3.98
C ARG A 55 -11.02 12.42 -3.66
N MET A 56 -12.25 12.15 -3.25
CA MET A 56 -12.71 10.76 -3.03
C MET A 56 -12.75 9.95 -4.33
N ASP A 57 -13.10 10.56 -5.46
CA ASP A 57 -13.05 9.90 -6.77
C ASP A 57 -11.61 9.57 -7.17
N LYS A 58 -10.66 10.50 -6.97
CA LYS A 58 -9.22 10.22 -7.16
C LYS A 58 -8.74 9.07 -6.27
N ILE A 59 -9.12 9.05 -4.99
CA ILE A 59 -8.76 7.97 -4.07
C ILE A 59 -9.27 6.62 -4.60
N ARG A 60 -10.53 6.58 -5.07
CA ARG A 60 -11.12 5.36 -5.63
C ARG A 60 -10.36 4.89 -6.88
N ASN A 61 -10.01 5.81 -7.77
CA ASN A 61 -9.27 5.50 -8.99
C ASN A 61 -7.86 4.99 -8.68
N ASN A 62 -7.14 5.62 -7.74
CA ASN A 62 -5.82 5.15 -7.30
C ASN A 62 -5.89 3.74 -6.71
N LEU A 63 -6.92 3.45 -5.91
CA LEU A 63 -7.12 2.12 -5.33
C LEU A 63 -7.45 1.07 -6.39
N HIS A 64 -8.22 1.43 -7.41
CA HIS A 64 -8.50 0.57 -8.56
C HIS A 64 -7.23 0.20 -9.32
N SER A 65 -6.42 1.20 -9.70
CA SER A 65 -5.14 0.99 -10.39
C SER A 65 -4.18 0.12 -9.58
N LEU A 66 -4.14 0.32 -8.26
CA LEU A 66 -3.32 -0.49 -7.36
C LEU A 66 -3.80 -1.95 -7.27
N SER A 67 -5.12 -2.18 -7.31
CA SER A 67 -5.68 -3.53 -7.36
C SER A 67 -5.32 -4.25 -8.66
N GLU A 68 -5.35 -3.56 -9.81
CA GLU A 68 -4.94 -4.14 -11.10
C GLU A 68 -3.46 -4.53 -11.10
N GLN A 69 -2.58 -3.67 -10.56
CA GLN A 69 -1.15 -3.93 -10.45
C GLN A 69 -0.83 -5.10 -9.50
N ALA A 70 -1.55 -5.19 -8.38
CA ALA A 70 -1.39 -6.27 -7.40
C ALA A 70 -1.86 -7.64 -7.93
N LEU A 71 -2.86 -7.66 -8.82
CA LEU A 71 -3.31 -8.91 -9.46
C LEU A 71 -2.36 -9.36 -10.59
N GLY A 72 -1.66 -8.43 -11.24
CA GLY A 72 -0.74 -8.72 -12.34
C GLY A 72 0.66 -9.17 -11.91
N SER A 73 1.08 -8.90 -10.66
CA SER A 73 2.43 -9.19 -10.15
C SER A 73 2.38 -10.05 -8.88
N ASN A 74 2.96 -11.26 -8.93
CA ASN A 74 2.87 -12.26 -7.85
C ASN A 74 3.82 -12.02 -6.65
N GLU A 75 4.60 -10.94 -6.62
CA GLU A 75 5.80 -10.91 -5.75
C GLU A 75 5.89 -9.74 -4.75
N THR A 76 5.07 -8.69 -4.85
CA THR A 76 5.20 -7.52 -3.97
C THR A 76 3.87 -7.02 -3.43
N LEU A 77 3.84 -6.74 -2.13
CA LEU A 77 2.67 -6.13 -1.50
C LEU A 77 2.43 -4.74 -2.06
N PRO A 78 1.18 -4.40 -2.43
CA PRO A 78 0.89 -3.09 -2.95
C PRO A 78 1.11 -2.00 -1.89
N VAL A 79 1.77 -0.92 -2.27
CA VAL A 79 2.01 0.25 -1.41
C VAL A 79 1.01 1.34 -1.79
N ILE A 80 0.17 1.76 -0.84
CA ILE A 80 -0.69 2.94 -1.03
C ILE A 80 0.08 4.18 -0.61
N ASP A 81 0.26 5.12 -1.52
CA ASP A 81 0.64 6.49 -1.16
C ASP A 81 -0.58 7.24 -0.61
N VAL A 82 -0.44 7.74 0.61
CA VAL A 82 -1.48 8.50 1.32
C VAL A 82 -1.14 9.97 1.43
N THR A 83 -0.08 10.41 0.74
CA THR A 83 0.39 11.79 0.79
C THR A 83 -0.70 12.75 0.33
N GLY A 84 -1.02 13.70 1.20
CA GLY A 84 -2.02 14.72 0.91
C GLY A 84 -3.46 14.28 1.12
N ILE A 85 -3.76 13.02 1.46
CA ILE A 85 -5.11 12.58 1.85
C ILE A 85 -5.45 13.15 3.24
N GLY A 86 -6.64 13.73 3.37
CA GLY A 86 -7.13 14.30 4.62
C GLY A 86 -7.55 13.25 5.65
N SER A 87 -7.64 13.64 6.92
CA SER A 87 -8.00 12.75 8.03
C SER A 87 -9.35 12.07 7.84
N LEU A 88 -10.38 12.84 7.46
CA LEU A 88 -11.73 12.31 7.34
C LEU A 88 -11.90 11.44 6.09
N GLU A 89 -11.18 11.77 5.02
CA GLU A 89 -11.08 10.94 3.81
C GLU A 89 -10.42 9.60 4.16
N MET A 90 -9.28 9.64 4.87
CA MET A 90 -8.57 8.46 5.36
C MET A 90 -9.46 7.60 6.28
N ALA A 91 -10.14 8.22 7.24
CA ALA A 91 -11.04 7.53 8.15
C ALA A 91 -12.17 6.79 7.41
N THR A 92 -12.61 7.32 6.27
CA THR A 92 -13.65 6.71 5.44
C THR A 92 -13.13 5.47 4.70
N ILE A 93 -11.91 5.51 4.16
CA ILE A 93 -11.36 4.42 3.33
C ILE A 93 -10.58 3.37 4.11
N ALA A 94 -9.97 3.73 5.24
CA ALA A 94 -9.07 2.87 5.98
C ALA A 94 -9.68 1.49 6.36
N PRO A 95 -10.93 1.40 6.86
CA PRO A 95 -11.52 0.11 7.21
C PRO A 95 -11.63 -0.85 6.02
N PHE A 96 -11.89 -0.32 4.82
CA PHE A 96 -11.91 -1.10 3.60
C PHE A 96 -10.50 -1.57 3.22
N CYS A 97 -9.55 -0.63 3.10
CA CYS A 97 -8.18 -0.94 2.68
C CYS A 97 -7.52 -1.96 3.60
N THR A 98 -7.67 -1.80 4.93
CA THR A 98 -7.12 -2.75 5.90
C THR A 98 -7.67 -4.16 5.70
N LYS A 99 -8.98 -4.31 5.51
CA LYS A 99 -9.61 -5.63 5.30
C LYS A 99 -9.22 -6.23 3.95
N ALA A 100 -9.25 -5.43 2.88
CA ALA A 100 -8.89 -5.89 1.55
C ALA A 100 -7.45 -6.42 1.49
N PHE A 101 -6.50 -5.70 2.10
CA PHE A 101 -5.11 -6.17 2.15
C PHE A 101 -4.88 -7.33 3.10
N GLN A 102 -5.62 -7.43 4.21
CA GLN A 102 -5.59 -8.63 5.05
C GLN A 102 -6.05 -9.86 4.25
N HIS A 103 -7.11 -9.74 3.45
CA HIS A 103 -7.58 -10.83 2.60
C HIS A 103 -6.57 -11.16 1.50
N HIS A 104 -6.00 -10.15 0.85
CA HIS A 104 -4.95 -10.35 -0.15
C HIS A 104 -3.74 -11.06 0.47
N LEU A 105 -3.27 -10.62 1.64
CA LEU A 105 -2.19 -11.29 2.38
C LEU A 105 -2.51 -12.74 2.74
N PHE A 106 -3.76 -13.02 3.11
CA PHE A 106 -4.19 -14.37 3.44
C PHE A 106 -4.18 -15.27 2.20
N LEU A 107 -4.69 -14.80 1.06
CA LEU A 107 -4.81 -15.58 -0.17
C LEU A 107 -3.48 -15.71 -0.94
N SER A 108 -2.64 -14.68 -0.91
CA SER A 108 -1.34 -14.67 -1.61
C SER A 108 -0.24 -15.44 -0.86
N ARG A 109 -0.50 -15.88 0.38
CA ARG A 109 0.45 -16.73 1.12
C ARG A 109 0.52 -18.11 0.46
N PRO A 110 1.71 -18.59 0.06
CA PRO A 110 1.86 -19.97 -0.40
C PRO A 110 1.50 -20.92 0.74
N GLU A 111 0.62 -21.88 0.48
CA GLU A 111 0.33 -22.97 1.41
C GLU A 111 1.63 -23.69 1.81
N PRO A 112 1.86 -23.98 3.12
CA PRO A 112 3.08 -24.63 3.61
C PRO A 112 3.29 -26.05 3.05
N SER A 113 2.30 -26.62 2.34
CA SER A 113 2.36 -27.95 1.73
C SER A 113 3.27 -28.04 0.49
N THR A 114 3.68 -26.91 -0.11
CA THR A 114 4.56 -26.90 -1.30
C THR A 114 6.05 -26.96 -0.95
N ILE A 115 6.43 -26.69 0.31
CA ILE A 115 7.83 -26.70 0.76
C ILE A 115 8.42 -28.13 0.78
N LYS A 116 7.59 -29.17 0.86
CA LYS A 116 8.07 -30.57 0.92
C LYS A 116 8.46 -31.19 -0.43
N LYS A 117 8.20 -30.55 -1.58
CA LYS A 117 8.50 -31.15 -2.90
C LYS A 117 9.82 -30.73 -3.53
N LYS A 118 10.55 -29.76 -2.96
CA LYS A 118 11.82 -29.26 -3.53
C LYS A 118 13.06 -29.72 -2.74
N LEU A 119 12.99 -30.85 -2.04
CA LEU A 119 14.14 -31.44 -1.35
C LEU A 119 14.21 -32.96 -1.51
N THR A 120 13.96 -33.50 -2.70
CA THR A 120 14.30 -34.88 -3.07
C THR A 120 14.31 -34.99 -4.58
N THR A 121 15.36 -34.54 -5.26
CA THR A 121 15.89 -35.08 -6.53
C THR A 121 17.19 -34.35 -6.85
N VAL A 122 18.26 -34.66 -6.11
CA VAL A 122 19.61 -34.67 -6.69
C VAL A 122 20.02 -36.12 -6.61
N GLY A 123 19.90 -36.81 -7.75
CA GLY A 123 20.29 -38.21 -7.87
C GLY A 123 21.78 -38.36 -7.66
N LEU A 124 22.16 -39.19 -6.70
CA LEU A 124 23.45 -39.88 -6.72
C LEU A 124 23.17 -41.32 -7.17
N SER A 125 23.59 -41.64 -8.38
CA SER A 125 23.71 -43.00 -8.89
C SER A 125 24.74 -43.79 -8.06
N PRO A 126 24.61 -45.12 -7.92
CA PRO A 126 25.48 -45.93 -7.08
C PRO A 126 26.82 -46.18 -7.79
N ALA A 127 27.93 -45.74 -7.17
CA ALA A 127 29.27 -46.04 -7.63
C ALA A 127 29.72 -47.41 -7.10
N THR A 128 30.13 -48.25 -8.05
CA THR A 128 30.72 -49.58 -7.93
C THR A 128 32.02 -49.60 -7.13
N ASN A 129 32.20 -50.64 -6.31
CA ASN A 129 33.40 -50.95 -5.51
C ASN A 129 34.65 -51.10 -6.39
N GLY A 130 35.74 -50.40 -6.02
CA GLY A 130 37.08 -50.60 -6.55
C GLY A 130 38.12 -50.04 -5.56
N ALA A 131 38.99 -50.93 -5.06
CA ALA A 131 40.00 -50.68 -4.04
C ALA A 131 41.17 -49.80 -4.52
N GLY A 132 41.80 -49.04 -3.61
CA GLY A 132 43.10 -48.39 -3.89
C GLY A 132 43.49 -47.22 -2.98
N VAL A 133 44.16 -47.53 -1.86
CA VAL A 133 45.44 -46.95 -1.37
C VAL A 133 45.60 -45.41 -1.18
N GLU A 134 45.78 -45.05 0.11
CA GLU A 134 46.67 -44.05 0.74
C GLU A 134 46.42 -42.51 0.77
N SER A 135 46.29 -42.04 2.02
CA SER A 135 47.09 -41.01 2.72
C SER A 135 46.61 -39.54 2.82
N SER A 136 46.69 -39.08 4.08
CA SER A 136 47.00 -37.70 4.55
C SER A 136 45.86 -36.68 4.75
N ALA A 137 45.37 -36.67 5.99
CA ALA A 137 45.27 -35.53 6.93
C ALA A 137 44.80 -34.13 6.44
N GLY A 138 43.74 -33.62 7.08
CA GLY A 138 43.32 -32.22 6.92
C GLY A 138 41.99 -31.89 7.61
N GLU A 139 41.96 -31.98 8.93
CA GLU A 139 40.83 -31.66 9.80
C GLU A 139 40.60 -30.14 9.88
N SER A 140 39.38 -29.64 9.66
CA SER A 140 38.96 -28.33 10.18
C SER A 140 37.43 -28.19 10.29
N ARG A 141 37.00 -28.25 11.56
CA ARG A 141 35.65 -28.04 12.07
C ARG A 141 35.25 -26.56 12.04
N VAL A 142 33.97 -26.34 11.67
CA VAL A 142 32.95 -25.52 12.37
C VAL A 142 33.29 -24.07 12.70
N ARG A 143 32.44 -23.14 12.22
CA ARG A 143 31.80 -22.13 13.11
C ARG A 143 30.58 -21.46 12.47
N ARG A 144 29.41 -21.78 13.05
CA ARG A 144 28.19 -20.96 12.98
C ARG A 144 28.43 -19.62 13.66
N ARG A 145 27.90 -18.52 13.14
CA ARG A 145 27.44 -17.38 13.95
C ARG A 145 26.19 -16.78 13.33
N PHE A 146 25.11 -16.89 14.10
CA PHE A 146 23.99 -15.96 14.08
C PHE A 146 24.48 -14.59 14.57
N ARG A 147 24.04 -13.52 13.92
CA ARG A 147 23.24 -12.48 14.57
C ARG A 147 22.43 -11.73 13.54
#